data_AF-A0A4Q8AI65-F1
#
_entry.id   AF-A0A4Q8AI65-F1
#
_cell.length_a   1.000
_cell.length_b   1.000
_cell.length_c   1.000
_cell.angle_alpha   90.00
_cell.angle_beta   90.00
_cell.angle_gamma   90.00
#
_symmetry.space_group_name_H-M   'P 1'
#
loop_
_entity.id
_entity.type
_entity.pdbx_description
1 polymer ?
#
loop_
_entity_poly.entity_id
_entity_poly.type
_entity_poly.pdbx_seq_one_letter_code
_entity_poly.pdbx_strand_id
1 'polypeptide(L)'
;MSAQSTTRVNGIGRVLTMEIPGTWVAAEPSPEVELFATMPPAENEFTPNIAVTALPYTGTLADFSRKAMSSLASDLREGRIVNVDEWAQRIAVNDADVVVEDEYGLPQAAHEGRLIEYTHRNPEGETVYGVDYLYLENGWAIQASTTTSLPSRIIFDDAFQQIVRSIEVLRSPNRDDVEGRRIEIGSTLDRIATAAEKVEREELFEELARSASIGVGIWMTGEALARTSELQDAVLGRLAAASDPVLAELIDLGIVENGRLSALGELISVALTESVVRVRLTGRFGDGETMLQIFVLGPWAVVAAEQGYGPRVLNQPWHPDDPARFNVQVLPVTEVTSAMLRWAGAGPAWNLHLEVPFIPIPLFEERLGGEAPLPEGAGPVTGAVWQNPWFSWGLDVETNGERVDPIHYVNAGDRGHYRIGLADNPVTGAGEVLLLPTDSGFISRQFEDSLQAAIFGRPTVLS
;
A
#
# COMPACT_ATOMS: atom_id res chain seq x y z
N MET A 1 23.54 14.05 -22.08
CA MET A 1 22.15 13.52 -22.07
C MET A 1 21.52 13.94 -23.39
N SER A 2 21.09 12.97 -24.22
CA SER A 2 20.31 13.30 -25.43
C SER A 2 18.93 13.76 -24.98
N ALA A 3 18.42 14.88 -25.49
CA ALA A 3 17.04 15.28 -25.25
C ALA A 3 16.12 14.15 -25.74
N GLN A 4 15.37 13.53 -24.84
CA GLN A 4 14.35 12.57 -25.23
C GLN A 4 13.28 13.30 -26.06
N SER A 5 12.89 12.72 -27.20
CA SER A 5 11.81 13.29 -28.01
C SER A 5 10.50 13.19 -27.24
N THR A 6 9.80 14.32 -27.07
CA THR A 6 8.45 14.39 -26.51
C THR A 6 7.43 14.67 -27.61
N THR A 7 6.19 14.25 -27.40
CA THR A 7 5.04 14.53 -28.27
C THR A 7 3.96 15.24 -27.46
N ARG A 8 3.43 16.35 -27.98
CA ARG A 8 2.31 17.07 -27.35
C ARG A 8 0.99 16.44 -27.77
N VAL A 9 0.15 16.12 -26.79
CA VAL A 9 -1.21 15.59 -26.95
C VAL A 9 -2.21 16.67 -26.56
N ASN A 10 -3.23 16.89 -27.39
CA ASN A 10 -4.30 17.84 -27.11
C ASN A 10 -5.56 17.07 -26.72
N GLY A 11 -6.28 17.56 -25.71
CA GLY A 11 -7.49 16.90 -25.25
C GLY A 11 -8.69 17.09 -26.17
N ILE A 12 -9.68 16.19 -26.08
CA ILE A 12 -10.88 16.19 -26.93
C ILE A 12 -11.64 17.52 -26.81
N GLY A 13 -11.88 17.97 -25.57
CA GLY A 13 -12.58 19.21 -25.24
C GLY A 13 -11.71 20.47 -25.38
N ARG A 14 -10.42 20.30 -25.75
CA ARG A 14 -9.40 21.36 -25.78
C ARG A 14 -9.33 22.13 -24.47
N VAL A 15 -9.55 21.44 -23.36
CA VAL A 15 -9.40 21.94 -21.99
C VAL A 15 -7.96 21.75 -21.56
N LEU A 16 -7.38 20.59 -21.86
CA LEU A 16 -6.03 20.21 -21.42
C LEU A 16 -5.10 19.88 -22.60
N THR A 17 -3.80 20.01 -22.34
CA THR A 17 -2.74 19.37 -23.15
C THR A 17 -1.74 18.68 -22.22
N MET A 18 -1.03 17.66 -22.70
CA MET A 18 0.09 17.03 -22.00
C MET A 18 1.22 16.69 -22.96
N GLU A 19 2.43 16.55 -22.44
CA GLU A 19 3.57 16.00 -23.16
C GLU A 19 3.82 14.56 -22.75
N ILE A 20 4.01 13.68 -23.75
CA ILE A 20 4.36 12.27 -23.54
C ILE A 20 5.72 11.95 -24.14
N PRO A 21 6.54 11.09 -23.52
CA PRO A 21 7.77 10.60 -24.10
C PRO A 21 7.51 9.84 -25.41
N GLY A 22 8.48 9.80 -26.33
CA GLY A 22 8.35 9.10 -27.61
C GLY A 22 8.13 7.58 -27.52
N THR A 23 8.27 6.98 -26.34
CA THR A 23 7.91 5.57 -26.06
C THR A 23 6.42 5.38 -25.78
N TRP A 24 5.67 6.46 -25.61
CA TRP A 24 4.22 6.46 -25.39
C TRP A 24 3.47 6.82 -26.66
N VAL A 25 2.24 6.35 -26.77
CA VAL A 25 1.34 6.60 -27.90
C VAL A 25 0.07 7.24 -27.38
N ALA A 26 -0.33 8.36 -27.99
CA ALA A 26 -1.64 8.94 -27.75
C ALA A 26 -2.73 8.01 -28.29
N ALA A 27 -3.73 7.72 -27.47
CA ALA A 27 -4.84 6.83 -27.81
C ALA A 27 -6.16 7.59 -27.82
N GLU A 28 -7.19 7.03 -28.47
CA GLU A 28 -8.51 7.65 -28.54
C GLU A 28 -9.19 7.61 -27.16
N PRO A 29 -9.50 8.76 -26.54
CA PRO A 29 -10.14 8.78 -25.23
C PRO A 29 -11.64 8.44 -25.31
N SER A 30 -12.21 7.98 -24.20
CA SER A 30 -13.67 7.95 -24.03
C SER A 30 -14.22 9.37 -23.85
N PRO A 31 -15.55 9.60 -24.02
CA PRO A 31 -16.12 10.94 -23.94
C PRO A 31 -15.90 11.69 -22.61
N GLU A 32 -15.66 10.95 -21.52
CA GLU A 32 -15.43 11.51 -20.18
C GLU A 32 -13.95 11.78 -19.90
N VAL A 33 -13.05 11.31 -20.77
CA VAL A 33 -11.59 11.44 -20.65
C VAL A 33 -11.10 12.51 -21.63
N GLU A 34 -10.42 13.51 -21.09
CA GLU A 34 -9.88 14.61 -21.88
C GLU A 34 -8.59 14.20 -22.61
N LEU A 35 -7.68 13.51 -21.93
CA LEU A 35 -6.41 13.02 -22.48
C LEU A 35 -6.21 11.54 -22.18
N PHE A 36 -5.73 10.77 -23.15
CA PHE A 36 -5.40 9.36 -22.97
C PHE A 36 -4.12 8.97 -23.71
N ALA A 37 -3.22 8.27 -23.03
CA ALA A 37 -2.02 7.72 -23.62
C ALA A 37 -1.64 6.38 -22.99
N THR A 38 -1.00 5.53 -23.79
CA THR A 38 -0.57 4.19 -23.40
C THR A 38 0.84 3.93 -23.88
N MET A 39 1.59 3.10 -23.14
CA MET A 39 2.77 2.48 -23.73
C MET A 39 2.36 1.29 -24.62
N PRO A 40 3.15 0.96 -25.65
CA PRO A 40 2.97 -0.31 -26.35
C PRO A 40 3.05 -1.49 -25.37
N PRO A 41 2.19 -2.52 -25.51
CA PRO A 41 2.18 -3.67 -24.62
C PRO A 41 3.51 -4.42 -24.70
N ALA A 42 4.04 -4.82 -23.53
CA ALA A 42 5.06 -5.86 -23.44
C ALA A 42 4.38 -7.23 -23.31
N GLU A 43 5.06 -8.29 -23.74
CA GLU A 43 4.49 -9.64 -23.74
C GLU A 43 4.21 -10.10 -22.31
N ASN A 44 2.96 -10.49 -22.02
CA ASN A 44 2.48 -10.91 -20.70
C ASN A 44 2.56 -9.84 -19.59
N GLU A 45 2.54 -8.56 -19.94
CA GLU A 45 2.50 -7.47 -18.97
C GLU A 45 1.27 -6.59 -19.18
N PHE A 46 0.73 -6.08 -18.07
CA PHE A 46 -0.31 -5.06 -18.13
C PHE A 46 0.24 -3.78 -18.76
N THR A 47 -0.46 -3.28 -19.79
CA THR A 47 -0.08 -2.07 -20.52
C THR A 47 -0.17 -0.82 -19.65
N PRO A 48 0.95 -0.15 -19.36
CA PRO A 48 0.94 1.12 -18.64
C PRO A 48 0.12 2.16 -19.39
N ASN A 49 -0.73 2.89 -18.67
CA ASN A 49 -1.61 3.90 -19.26
C ASN A 49 -1.78 5.11 -18.35
N ILE A 50 -2.17 6.23 -18.96
CA ILE A 50 -2.59 7.46 -18.29
C ILE A 50 -3.89 7.96 -18.92
N ALA A 51 -4.87 8.26 -18.07
CA ALA A 51 -6.13 8.90 -18.43
C ALA A 51 -6.29 10.18 -17.60
N VAL A 52 -6.65 11.30 -18.24
CA VAL A 52 -6.85 12.57 -17.56
C VAL A 52 -8.28 13.05 -17.77
N THR A 53 -8.95 13.39 -16.68
CA THR A 53 -10.29 13.99 -16.70
C THR A 53 -10.23 15.42 -16.15
N ALA A 54 -11.12 16.28 -16.63
CA ALA A 54 -11.27 17.65 -16.15
C ALA A 54 -12.76 17.98 -16.00
N LEU A 55 -13.17 18.39 -14.81
CA LEU A 55 -14.56 18.73 -14.50
C LEU A 55 -14.65 20.12 -13.85
N PRO A 56 -15.62 20.97 -14.21
CA PRO A 56 -15.80 22.24 -13.51
C PRO A 56 -16.09 22.02 -12.02
N TYR A 57 -15.40 22.74 -11.14
CA TYR A 57 -15.46 22.47 -9.70
C TYR A 57 -15.32 23.74 -8.86
N THR A 58 -16.04 23.78 -7.73
CA THR A 58 -16.09 24.94 -6.80
C THR A 58 -15.95 24.54 -5.34
N GLY A 59 -15.53 23.29 -5.07
CA GLY A 59 -15.27 22.78 -3.71
C GLY A 59 -13.80 22.81 -3.33
N THR A 60 -13.46 22.09 -2.27
CA THR A 60 -12.10 22.00 -1.73
C THR A 60 -11.35 20.81 -2.32
N LEU A 61 -10.02 20.81 -2.22
CA LEU A 61 -9.21 19.68 -2.65
C LEU A 61 -9.47 18.43 -1.77
N ALA A 62 -9.73 18.61 -0.48
CA ALA A 62 -10.10 17.53 0.43
C ALA A 62 -11.42 16.86 0.03
N ASP A 63 -12.43 17.65 -0.36
CA ASP A 63 -13.71 17.12 -0.86
C ASP A 63 -13.53 16.35 -2.18
N PHE A 64 -12.69 16.88 -3.08
CA PHE A 64 -12.37 16.22 -4.34
C PHE A 64 -11.66 14.88 -4.11
N SER A 65 -10.66 14.86 -3.23
CA SER A 65 -9.92 13.64 -2.84
C SER A 65 -10.83 12.56 -2.26
N ARG A 66 -11.70 12.92 -1.31
CA ARG A 66 -12.68 11.99 -0.74
C ARG A 66 -13.63 11.42 -1.77
N LYS A 67 -14.07 12.25 -2.72
CA LYS A 67 -14.91 11.79 -3.82
C LYS A 67 -14.16 10.78 -4.68
N ALA A 68 -12.93 11.08 -5.06
CA ALA A 68 -12.11 10.18 -5.86
C ALA A 68 -11.92 8.84 -5.14
N MET A 69 -11.54 8.84 -3.85
CA MET A 69 -11.44 7.61 -3.05
C MET A 69 -12.75 6.82 -3.00
N SER A 70 -13.87 7.51 -2.78
CA SER A 70 -15.19 6.85 -2.76
C SER A 70 -15.52 6.20 -4.11
N SER A 71 -15.24 6.89 -5.22
CA SER A 71 -15.43 6.34 -6.58
C SER A 71 -14.51 5.15 -6.83
N LEU A 72 -13.22 5.25 -6.46
CA LEU A 72 -12.28 4.13 -6.57
C LEU A 72 -12.75 2.90 -5.78
N ALA A 73 -13.27 3.10 -4.57
CA ALA A 73 -13.76 2.02 -3.72
C ALA A 73 -15.09 1.42 -4.22
N SER A 74 -15.97 2.21 -4.85
CA SER A 74 -17.29 1.73 -5.33
C SER A 74 -17.27 1.17 -6.73
N ASP A 75 -16.46 1.74 -7.62
CA ASP A 75 -16.54 1.52 -9.06
C ASP A 75 -15.53 0.46 -9.52
N LEU A 76 -14.43 0.29 -8.79
CA LEU A 76 -13.40 -0.70 -9.12
C LEU A 76 -13.62 -2.03 -8.39
N ARG A 77 -13.46 -3.13 -9.13
CA ARG A 77 -13.53 -4.48 -8.57
C ARG A 77 -12.41 -4.68 -7.58
N GLU A 78 -12.78 -4.93 -6.32
CA GLU A 78 -11.82 -5.08 -5.21
C GLU A 78 -10.88 -3.87 -5.06
N GLY A 79 -11.38 -2.67 -5.37
CA GLY A 79 -10.67 -1.41 -5.23
C GLY A 79 -10.25 -1.15 -3.78
N ARG A 80 -8.97 -0.82 -3.58
CA ARG A 80 -8.39 -0.56 -2.25
C ARG A 80 -7.44 0.61 -2.30
N ILE A 81 -7.66 1.58 -1.44
CA ILE A 81 -6.72 2.68 -1.23
C ILE A 81 -5.53 2.16 -0.43
N VAL A 82 -4.33 2.34 -0.98
CA VAL A 82 -3.05 2.00 -0.37
C VAL A 82 -2.49 3.21 0.38
N ASN A 83 -2.48 4.37 -0.26
CA ASN A 83 -1.92 5.59 0.29
C ASN A 83 -2.70 6.83 -0.16
N VAL A 84 -2.68 7.86 0.68
CA VAL A 84 -3.08 9.22 0.30
C VAL A 84 -1.98 10.14 0.79
N ASP A 85 -1.44 10.95 -0.10
CA ASP A 85 -0.31 11.82 0.20
C ASP A 85 -0.45 13.19 -0.47
N GLU A 86 0.43 14.09 -0.07
CA GLU A 86 0.65 15.36 -0.71
C GLU A 86 1.33 15.20 -2.05
N TRP A 87 0.92 16.04 -3.00
CA TRP A 87 1.59 16.09 -4.28
C TRP A 87 1.60 17.50 -4.82
N ALA A 88 2.72 17.87 -5.44
CA ALA A 88 2.89 19.17 -6.07
C ALA A 88 2.99 19.02 -7.59
N GLN A 89 2.03 19.60 -8.31
CA GLN A 89 2.04 19.65 -9.77
C GLN A 89 3.21 20.47 -10.29
N ARG A 90 3.53 21.58 -9.62
CA ARG A 90 4.61 22.49 -9.97
C ARG A 90 5.32 22.96 -8.71
N ILE A 91 6.61 23.19 -8.83
CA ILE A 91 7.42 23.82 -7.80
C ILE A 91 7.36 25.34 -8.01
N ALA A 92 7.16 26.09 -6.94
CA ALA A 92 7.17 27.54 -6.96
C ALA A 92 8.57 28.05 -7.28
N VAL A 93 8.63 28.97 -8.24
CA VAL A 93 9.85 29.62 -8.68
C VAL A 93 9.61 31.12 -8.60
N ASN A 94 10.58 31.89 -8.09
CA ASN A 94 10.46 33.34 -8.05
C ASN A 94 10.80 33.98 -9.42
N ASP A 95 10.65 35.31 -9.53
CA ASP A 95 10.93 36.08 -10.77
C ASP A 95 12.38 35.93 -11.31
N ALA A 96 13.28 35.32 -10.55
CA ALA A 96 14.66 35.04 -10.92
C ALA A 96 14.92 33.57 -11.27
N ASP A 97 13.87 32.78 -11.52
CA ASP A 97 13.93 31.32 -11.75
C ASP A 97 14.60 30.53 -10.60
N VAL A 98 14.61 31.09 -9.38
CA VAL A 98 15.09 30.38 -8.18
C VAL A 98 13.91 29.68 -7.50
N VAL A 99 14.08 28.40 -7.22
CA VAL A 99 13.13 27.58 -6.45
C VAL A 99 12.87 28.25 -5.10
N VAL A 100 11.60 28.50 -4.80
CA VAL A 100 11.21 28.98 -3.48
C VAL A 100 11.27 27.79 -2.54
N GLU A 101 12.00 27.91 -1.43
CA GLU A 101 12.10 26.86 -0.41
C GLU A 101 11.25 27.22 0.82
N ASP A 102 10.71 26.21 1.49
CA ASP A 102 9.97 26.34 2.76
C ASP A 102 10.93 26.52 3.96
N GLU A 103 10.37 26.51 5.19
CA GLU A 103 11.16 26.70 6.41
C GLU A 103 12.20 25.58 6.67
N TYR A 104 12.11 24.46 5.95
CA TYR A 104 13.03 23.32 6.02
C TYR A 104 13.98 23.24 4.82
N GLY A 105 13.96 24.22 3.90
CA GLY A 105 14.81 24.23 2.71
C GLY A 105 14.26 23.33 1.59
N LEU A 106 12.99 22.94 1.63
CA LEU A 106 12.36 22.11 0.60
C LEU A 106 11.62 22.96 -0.42
N PRO A 107 11.64 22.61 -1.72
CA PRO A 107 10.91 23.34 -2.74
C PRO A 107 9.42 23.49 -2.43
N GLN A 108 8.94 24.72 -2.32
CA GLN A 108 7.53 25.04 -2.07
C GLN A 108 6.68 24.68 -3.29
N ALA A 109 5.52 24.07 -3.08
CA ALA A 109 4.58 23.76 -4.15
C ALA A 109 3.92 25.05 -4.70
N ALA A 110 3.83 25.20 -6.02
CA ALA A 110 3.05 26.25 -6.67
C ALA A 110 1.54 25.92 -6.72
N HIS A 111 1.21 24.63 -6.74
CA HIS A 111 -0.15 24.12 -6.67
C HIS A 111 -0.18 22.92 -5.72
N GLU A 112 -1.04 22.99 -4.71
CA GLU A 112 -1.34 21.87 -3.82
C GLU A 112 -2.19 20.84 -4.56
N GLY A 113 -1.79 19.58 -4.43
CA GLY A 113 -2.49 18.43 -4.98
C GLY A 113 -2.57 17.29 -3.96
N ARG A 114 -3.25 16.23 -4.38
CA ARG A 114 -3.33 14.96 -3.65
C ARG A 114 -2.86 13.85 -4.58
N LEU A 115 -2.15 12.89 -4.01
CA LEU A 115 -1.78 11.66 -4.67
C LEU A 115 -2.50 10.53 -3.95
N ILE A 116 -3.27 9.73 -4.68
CA ILE A 116 -3.99 8.57 -4.14
C ILE A 116 -3.42 7.34 -4.83
N GLU A 117 -2.77 6.46 -4.07
CA GLU A 117 -2.30 5.17 -4.56
C GLU A 117 -3.32 4.09 -4.21
N TYR A 118 -3.61 3.19 -5.15
CA TYR A 118 -4.64 2.17 -4.98
C TYR A 118 -4.33 0.89 -5.77
N THR A 119 -4.95 -0.22 -5.36
CA THR A 119 -4.97 -1.48 -6.12
C THR A 119 -6.39 -1.86 -6.49
N HIS A 120 -6.57 -2.56 -7.62
CA HIS A 120 -7.85 -3.17 -8.00
C HIS A 120 -7.63 -4.36 -8.93
N ARG A 121 -8.71 -5.10 -9.23
CA ARG A 121 -8.70 -6.15 -10.27
C ARG A 121 -9.21 -5.64 -11.60
N ASN A 122 -8.43 -5.86 -12.65
CA ASN A 122 -8.87 -5.61 -14.03
C ASN A 122 -9.94 -6.64 -14.47
N PRO A 123 -10.56 -6.48 -15.66
CA PRO A 123 -11.54 -7.42 -16.19
C PRO A 123 -10.99 -8.85 -16.37
N GLU A 124 -9.70 -9.00 -16.66
CA GLU A 124 -9.00 -10.30 -16.73
C GLU A 124 -8.80 -10.95 -15.35
N GLY A 125 -9.00 -10.21 -14.25
CA GLY A 125 -8.86 -10.69 -12.88
C GLY A 125 -7.47 -10.46 -12.26
N GLU A 126 -6.56 -9.82 -13.00
CA GLU A 126 -5.22 -9.50 -12.54
C GLU A 126 -5.25 -8.28 -11.61
N THR A 127 -4.38 -8.29 -10.59
CA THR A 127 -4.21 -7.14 -9.70
C THR A 127 -3.33 -6.10 -10.37
N VAL A 128 -3.82 -4.87 -10.45
CA VAL A 128 -3.11 -3.72 -11.02
C VAL A 128 -2.96 -2.61 -9.99
N TYR A 129 -1.97 -1.75 -10.21
CA TYR A 129 -1.66 -0.60 -9.38
C TYR A 129 -2.08 0.69 -10.08
N GLY A 130 -2.82 1.52 -9.38
CA GLY A 130 -3.24 2.83 -9.85
C GLY A 130 -2.68 3.95 -8.97
N VAL A 131 -2.42 5.10 -9.61
CA VAL A 131 -2.13 6.35 -8.91
C VAL A 131 -2.95 7.46 -9.54
N ASP A 132 -3.76 8.13 -8.72
CA ASP A 132 -4.50 9.32 -9.09
C ASP A 132 -3.78 10.57 -8.57
N TYR A 133 -3.46 11.48 -9.48
CA TYR A 133 -2.95 12.81 -9.16
C TYR A 133 -4.09 13.81 -9.29
N LEU A 134 -4.48 14.40 -8.18
CA LEU A 134 -5.61 15.32 -8.07
C LEU A 134 -5.12 16.74 -7.79
N TYR A 135 -5.64 17.72 -8.51
CA TYR A 135 -5.39 19.13 -8.23
C TYR A 135 -6.51 20.01 -8.78
N LEU A 136 -6.57 21.25 -8.28
CA LEU A 136 -7.53 22.26 -8.70
C LEU A 136 -6.80 23.37 -9.44
N GLU A 137 -7.21 23.69 -10.67
CA GLU A 137 -6.59 24.74 -11.47
C GLU A 137 -7.64 25.48 -12.31
N ASN A 138 -7.67 26.81 -12.24
CA ASN A 138 -8.51 27.68 -13.08
C ASN A 138 -10.03 27.32 -13.10
N GLY A 139 -10.56 26.79 -11.99
CA GLY A 139 -11.95 26.37 -11.84
C GLY A 139 -12.24 24.94 -12.30
N TRP A 140 -11.22 24.17 -12.64
CA TRP A 140 -11.30 22.74 -12.94
C TRP A 140 -10.80 21.90 -11.76
N ALA A 141 -11.47 20.78 -11.51
CA ALA A 141 -10.91 19.64 -10.80
C ALA A 141 -10.31 18.68 -11.84
N ILE A 142 -9.02 18.40 -11.72
CA ILE A 142 -8.27 17.58 -12.66
C ILE A 142 -7.81 16.32 -11.94
N GLN A 143 -8.12 15.16 -12.54
CA GLN A 143 -7.66 13.85 -12.07
C GLN A 143 -6.88 13.21 -13.22
N ALA A 144 -5.58 13.00 -13.00
CA ALA A 144 -4.75 12.20 -13.88
C ALA A 144 -4.55 10.82 -13.23
N SER A 145 -5.15 9.81 -13.81
CA SER A 145 -5.09 8.42 -13.37
C SER A 145 -4.04 7.66 -14.17
N THR A 146 -3.06 7.10 -13.49
CA THR A 146 -2.03 6.25 -14.08
C THR A 146 -2.20 4.83 -13.60
N THR A 147 -2.10 3.84 -14.50
CA THR A 147 -2.27 2.42 -14.13
C THR A 147 -1.14 1.59 -14.71
N THR A 148 -0.63 0.65 -13.92
CA THR A 148 0.44 -0.30 -14.30
C THR A 148 0.28 -1.63 -13.53
N SER A 149 1.09 -2.64 -13.84
CA SER A 149 1.23 -3.79 -12.95
C SER A 149 1.96 -3.36 -11.67
N LEU A 150 1.66 -4.00 -10.54
CA LEU A 150 2.35 -3.69 -9.28
C LEU A 150 3.89 -3.82 -9.40
N PRO A 151 4.44 -4.86 -10.05
CA PRO A 151 5.89 -4.99 -10.24
C PRO A 151 6.54 -3.84 -11.02
N SER A 152 5.82 -3.29 -12.00
CA SER A 152 6.34 -2.27 -12.90
C SER A 152 6.22 -0.85 -12.33
N ARG A 153 5.52 -0.67 -11.20
CA ARG A 153 5.31 0.63 -10.56
C ARG A 153 6.60 1.39 -10.30
N ILE A 154 7.61 0.71 -9.74
CA ILE A 154 8.92 1.32 -9.39
C ILE A 154 9.63 1.86 -10.65
N ILE A 155 9.43 1.21 -11.81
CA ILE A 155 10.08 1.59 -13.07
C ILE A 155 9.42 2.83 -13.69
N PHE A 156 8.10 2.94 -13.57
CA PHE A 156 7.33 3.97 -14.27
C PHE A 156 7.03 5.22 -13.45
N ASP A 157 7.39 5.27 -12.17
CA ASP A 157 7.01 6.38 -11.29
C ASP A 157 7.47 7.75 -11.80
N ASP A 158 8.77 7.89 -12.08
CA ASP A 158 9.33 9.13 -12.60
C ASP A 158 8.69 9.54 -13.94
N ALA A 159 8.44 8.56 -14.82
CA ALA A 159 7.83 8.83 -16.12
C ALA A 159 6.39 9.32 -15.98
N PHE A 160 5.60 8.70 -15.10
CA PHE A 160 4.24 9.14 -14.81
C PHE A 160 4.21 10.54 -14.21
N GLN A 161 5.05 10.81 -13.21
CA GLN A 161 5.12 12.15 -12.62
C GLN A 161 5.51 13.21 -13.65
N GLN A 162 6.48 12.91 -14.54
CA GLN A 162 6.87 13.84 -15.61
C GLN A 162 5.71 14.14 -16.57
N ILE A 163 4.98 13.12 -17.01
CA ILE A 163 3.81 13.30 -17.89
C ILE A 163 2.75 14.13 -17.18
N VAL A 164 2.40 13.80 -15.93
CA VAL A 164 1.35 14.51 -15.18
C VAL A 164 1.74 15.97 -14.92
N ARG A 165 3.00 16.25 -14.59
CA ARG A 165 3.50 17.63 -14.40
C ARG A 165 3.50 18.46 -15.69
N SER A 166 3.51 17.81 -16.86
CA SER A 166 3.41 18.48 -18.16
C SER A 166 1.98 18.88 -18.54
N ILE A 167 0.98 18.51 -17.75
CA ILE A 167 -0.41 18.88 -18.04
C ILE A 167 -0.59 20.39 -17.91
N GLU A 168 -1.19 21.01 -18.92
CA GLU A 168 -1.50 22.44 -18.93
C GLU A 168 -3.00 22.67 -19.18
N VAL A 169 -3.59 23.58 -18.39
CA VAL A 169 -4.97 24.04 -18.58
C VAL A 169 -5.01 25.16 -19.62
N LEU A 170 -5.71 24.94 -20.72
CA LEU A 170 -5.77 25.85 -21.86
C LEU A 170 -6.83 26.94 -21.73
N ARG A 171 -7.87 26.71 -20.91
CA ARG A 171 -9.00 27.64 -20.73
C ARG A 171 -9.74 27.40 -19.42
N SER A 172 -10.43 28.41 -18.90
CA SER A 172 -11.39 28.25 -17.80
C SER A 172 -12.70 27.60 -18.25
N PRO A 173 -13.52 27.07 -17.33
CA PRO A 173 -14.87 26.57 -17.63
C PRO A 173 -15.76 27.65 -18.25
N ASN A 174 -16.53 27.27 -19.27
CA ASN A 174 -17.59 28.07 -19.88
C ASN A 174 -18.97 27.47 -19.53
N ARG A 175 -20.06 28.11 -19.96
CA ARG A 175 -21.43 27.68 -19.62
C ARG A 175 -21.81 26.30 -20.16
N ASP A 176 -21.20 25.88 -21.26
CA ASP A 176 -21.50 24.61 -21.92
C ASP A 176 -20.76 23.45 -21.25
N ASP A 177 -19.75 23.73 -20.42
CA ASP A 177 -19.04 22.72 -19.62
C ASP A 177 -19.81 22.34 -18.33
N VAL A 178 -20.87 23.09 -17.95
CA VAL A 178 -21.52 23.05 -16.61
C VAL A 178 -22.52 21.91 -16.44
N GLU A 179 -22.68 20.99 -17.39
CA GLU A 179 -23.51 19.78 -17.19
C GLU A 179 -22.79 18.74 -16.30
N GLY A 180 -22.44 19.13 -15.07
CA GLY A 180 -21.79 18.30 -14.08
C GLY A 180 -22.30 18.64 -12.69
N ARG A 181 -23.02 17.69 -12.08
CA ARG A 181 -23.66 17.74 -10.75
C ARG A 181 -22.85 18.57 -9.75
N ARG A 182 -23.51 19.52 -9.07
CA ARG A 182 -23.01 20.10 -7.83
C ARG A 182 -23.00 18.98 -6.79
N ILE A 183 -21.83 18.52 -6.38
CA ILE A 183 -21.69 17.41 -5.42
C ILE A 183 -21.40 18.05 -4.07
N GLU A 184 -22.39 18.03 -3.19
CA GLU A 184 -22.20 18.33 -1.77
C GLU A 184 -21.82 17.02 -1.08
N ILE A 185 -20.54 16.82 -0.80
CA ILE A 185 -20.09 15.84 0.19
C ILE A 185 -19.87 16.63 1.48
N GLY A 186 -20.37 16.13 2.60
CA GLY A 186 -20.06 16.73 3.89
C GLY A 186 -18.58 16.51 4.21
N SER A 187 -17.82 17.57 4.50
CA SER A 187 -16.41 17.45 4.85
C SER A 187 -16.26 16.90 6.27
N THR A 188 -15.58 15.77 6.40
CA THR A 188 -14.99 15.32 7.67
C THR A 188 -13.48 15.49 7.53
N LEU A 189 -12.93 16.44 8.29
CA LEU A 189 -11.52 16.80 8.24
C LEU A 189 -10.80 16.17 9.44
N ASP A 190 -9.61 15.63 9.18
CA ASP A 190 -8.67 15.27 10.23
C ASP A 190 -8.16 16.55 10.89
N ARG A 191 -8.63 16.81 12.11
CA ARG A 191 -8.32 18.05 12.83
C ARG A 191 -6.86 18.17 13.22
N ILE A 192 -6.19 17.07 13.53
CA ILE A 192 -4.80 17.07 13.97
C ILE A 192 -3.91 17.35 12.76
N ALA A 193 -4.11 16.62 11.65
CA ALA A 193 -3.36 16.83 10.42
C ALA A 193 -3.63 18.21 9.82
N THR A 194 -4.89 18.67 9.84
CA THR A 194 -5.25 20.02 9.38
C THR A 194 -4.56 21.11 10.21
N ALA A 195 -4.48 20.94 11.52
CA ALA A 195 -3.83 21.90 12.41
C ALA A 195 -2.30 21.89 12.27
N ALA A 196 -1.69 20.71 12.11
CA ALA A 196 -0.25 20.55 11.94
C ALA A 196 0.24 21.17 10.62
N GLU A 197 -0.41 20.82 9.51
CA GLU A 197 0.01 21.24 8.16
C GLU A 197 -0.61 22.58 7.71
N LYS A 198 -1.57 23.12 8.47
CA LYS A 198 -2.31 24.37 8.14
C LYS A 198 -3.03 24.34 6.79
N VAL A 199 -3.36 23.16 6.30
CA VAL A 199 -4.12 22.89 5.06
C VAL A 199 -5.20 21.86 5.37
N GLU A 200 -6.35 21.92 4.71
CA GLU A 200 -7.44 20.96 4.94
C GLU A 200 -7.01 19.52 4.60
N ARG A 201 -7.17 18.62 5.58
CA ARG A 201 -6.86 17.19 5.46
C ARG A 201 -8.11 16.36 5.69
N GLU A 202 -8.43 15.48 4.77
CA GLU A 202 -9.54 14.55 4.89
C GLU A 202 -9.25 13.44 5.92
N GLU A 203 -10.29 12.94 6.59
CA GLU A 203 -10.18 11.73 7.41
C GLU A 203 -9.99 10.49 6.53
N LEU A 204 -9.02 9.63 6.90
CA LEU A 204 -8.61 8.46 6.10
C LEU A 204 -8.85 7.11 6.79
N PHE A 205 -9.16 7.11 8.09
CA PHE A 205 -9.21 5.89 8.90
C PHE A 205 -10.23 4.85 8.41
N GLU A 206 -11.37 5.29 7.88
CA GLU A 206 -12.39 4.38 7.33
C GLU A 206 -11.87 3.57 6.13
N GLU A 207 -10.99 4.16 5.31
CA GLU A 207 -10.37 3.46 4.17
C GLU A 207 -9.36 2.43 4.65
N LEU A 208 -8.54 2.78 5.64
CA LEU A 208 -7.65 1.83 6.32
C LEU A 208 -8.43 0.66 6.95
N ALA A 209 -9.50 0.96 7.69
CA ALA A 209 -10.31 -0.06 8.34
C ALA A 209 -10.93 -1.02 7.31
N ARG A 210 -11.39 -0.51 6.16
CA ARG A 210 -11.92 -1.36 5.08
C ARG A 210 -10.86 -2.27 4.45
N SER A 211 -9.59 -1.86 4.45
CA SER A 211 -8.52 -2.60 3.77
C SER A 211 -7.79 -3.62 4.65
N ALA A 212 -7.85 -3.51 5.98
CA ALA A 212 -7.06 -4.30 6.95
C ALA A 212 -7.40 -5.81 7.12
N SER A 213 -8.13 -6.42 6.18
CA SER A 213 -8.47 -7.86 6.20
C SER A 213 -7.71 -8.65 5.14
N ILE A 214 -7.08 -9.76 5.56
CA ILE A 214 -6.31 -10.67 4.69
C ILE A 214 -7.20 -11.56 3.79
N GLY A 215 -8.53 -11.54 3.96
CA GLY A 215 -9.47 -12.26 3.09
C GLY A 215 -9.74 -13.72 3.48
N VAL A 216 -10.39 -14.46 2.57
CA VAL A 216 -10.86 -15.83 2.79
C VAL A 216 -9.77 -16.83 2.42
N GLY A 217 -9.49 -17.78 3.31
CA GLY A 217 -8.56 -18.89 3.07
C GLY A 217 -9.02 -20.18 3.73
N ILE A 218 -8.15 -21.18 3.69
CA ILE A 218 -8.34 -22.48 4.33
C ILE A 218 -7.82 -22.40 5.74
N TRP A 219 -8.63 -22.81 6.69
CA TRP A 219 -8.32 -22.69 8.12
C TRP A 219 -7.81 -24.00 8.66
N MET A 220 -6.51 -24.08 8.91
CA MET A 220 -5.87 -25.30 9.40
C MET A 220 -4.99 -25.03 10.61
N THR A 221 -4.88 -26.03 11.48
CA THR A 221 -3.93 -26.00 12.60
C THR A 221 -2.48 -25.99 12.09
N GLY A 222 -1.56 -25.48 12.91
CA GLY A 222 -0.13 -25.54 12.59
C GLY A 222 0.39 -26.97 12.42
N GLU A 223 -0.16 -27.93 13.17
CA GLU A 223 0.15 -29.35 13.03
C GLU A 223 -0.31 -29.91 11.67
N ALA A 224 -1.51 -29.55 11.20
CA ALA A 224 -1.99 -29.94 9.87
C ALA A 224 -1.16 -29.33 8.75
N LEU A 225 -0.79 -28.06 8.86
CA LEU A 225 0.09 -27.40 7.89
C LEU A 225 1.47 -28.09 7.82
N ALA A 226 2.08 -28.36 8.97
CA ALA A 226 3.36 -29.08 9.05
C ALA A 226 3.25 -30.50 8.48
N ARG A 227 2.18 -31.23 8.84
CA ARG A 227 1.91 -32.59 8.35
C ARG A 227 1.76 -32.65 6.83
N THR A 228 1.25 -31.60 6.19
CA THR A 228 1.13 -31.53 4.72
C THR A 228 2.49 -31.73 4.04
N SER A 229 3.56 -31.13 4.58
CA SER A 229 4.93 -31.29 4.04
C SER A 229 5.50 -32.70 4.21
N GLU A 230 5.11 -33.42 5.27
CA GLU A 230 5.57 -34.79 5.54
C GLU A 230 4.94 -35.81 4.60
N LEU A 231 3.81 -35.47 3.97
CA LEU A 231 3.02 -36.37 3.14
C LEU A 231 3.41 -36.37 1.65
N GLN A 232 4.39 -35.58 1.23
CA GLN A 232 4.77 -35.37 -0.18
C GLN A 232 4.95 -36.70 -0.97
N ASP A 233 5.55 -37.72 -0.35
CA ASP A 233 5.80 -39.03 -0.97
C ASP A 233 5.02 -40.20 -0.32
N ALA A 234 4.11 -39.90 0.61
CA ALA A 234 3.42 -40.92 1.41
C ALA A 234 2.11 -41.40 0.75
N VAL A 235 1.89 -42.71 0.73
CA VAL A 235 0.57 -43.30 0.42
C VAL A 235 -0.05 -43.80 1.73
N LEU A 236 -1.11 -43.13 2.17
CA LEU A 236 -1.78 -43.45 3.43
C LEU A 236 -2.87 -44.51 3.24
N GLY A 237 -2.80 -45.58 4.02
CA GLY A 237 -3.85 -46.59 4.07
C GLY A 237 -5.11 -46.06 4.79
N ARG A 238 -6.31 -46.43 4.31
CA ARG A 238 -7.61 -45.99 4.86
C ARG A 238 -7.80 -46.21 6.37
N LEU A 239 -7.09 -47.18 6.97
CA LEU A 239 -7.16 -47.47 8.40
C LEU A 239 -6.31 -46.54 9.28
N ALA A 240 -5.27 -45.89 8.73
CA ALA A 240 -4.45 -44.92 9.46
C ALA A 240 -5.17 -43.57 9.64
N ALA A 241 -6.03 -43.20 8.69
CA ALA A 241 -6.77 -41.93 8.66
C ALA A 241 -7.88 -41.82 9.72
N ALA A 242 -8.50 -42.93 10.13
CA ALA A 242 -9.61 -42.89 11.09
C ALA A 242 -9.17 -42.64 12.55
N SER A 243 -7.86 -42.69 12.84
CA SER A 243 -7.30 -42.57 14.18
C SER A 243 -6.34 -41.39 14.38
N ASP A 244 -5.95 -40.70 13.31
CA ASP A 244 -5.09 -39.50 13.36
C ASP A 244 -5.96 -38.24 13.16
N PRO A 245 -6.17 -37.42 14.21
CA PRO A 245 -7.03 -36.22 14.12
C PRO A 245 -6.48 -35.16 13.15
N VAL A 246 -5.15 -35.10 12.96
CA VAL A 246 -4.51 -34.17 12.01
C VAL A 246 -4.84 -34.60 10.59
N LEU A 247 -4.79 -35.90 10.32
CA LEU A 247 -5.14 -36.44 9.01
C LEU A 247 -6.63 -36.32 8.72
N ALA A 248 -7.50 -36.45 9.73
CA ALA A 248 -8.93 -36.19 9.60
C ALA A 248 -9.20 -34.73 9.22
N GLU A 249 -8.52 -33.76 9.87
CA GLU A 249 -8.60 -32.35 9.50
C GLU A 249 -8.16 -32.12 8.04
N LEU A 250 -7.04 -32.69 7.61
CA LEU A 250 -6.56 -32.56 6.23
C LEU A 250 -7.52 -33.17 5.19
N ILE A 251 -8.22 -34.25 5.53
CA ILE A 251 -9.26 -34.85 4.69
C ILE A 251 -10.49 -33.94 4.63
N ASP A 252 -10.95 -33.42 5.77
CA ASP A 252 -12.11 -32.53 5.85
C ASP A 252 -11.89 -31.22 5.08
N LEU A 253 -10.65 -30.74 5.04
CA LEU A 253 -10.24 -29.56 4.28
C LEU A 253 -9.98 -29.84 2.79
N GLY A 254 -10.07 -31.09 2.33
CA GLY A 254 -9.78 -31.47 0.93
C GLY A 254 -8.29 -31.39 0.54
N ILE A 255 -7.39 -31.29 1.53
CA ILE A 255 -5.94 -31.31 1.32
C ILE A 255 -5.45 -32.73 1.03
N VAL A 256 -6.10 -33.73 1.61
CA VAL A 256 -5.86 -35.15 1.34
C VAL A 256 -7.09 -35.78 0.71
N GLU A 257 -6.92 -36.41 -0.45
CA GLU A 257 -7.96 -37.14 -1.16
C GLU A 257 -7.49 -38.55 -1.50
N ASN A 258 -8.34 -39.55 -1.27
CA ASN A 258 -8.04 -40.95 -1.59
C ASN A 258 -6.72 -41.49 -0.98
N GLY A 259 -6.31 -40.95 0.17
CA GLY A 259 -5.09 -41.36 0.88
C GLY A 259 -3.79 -40.76 0.33
N ARG A 260 -3.89 -39.70 -0.48
CA ARG A 260 -2.76 -38.92 -1.01
C ARG A 260 -3.06 -37.43 -0.91
N LEU A 261 -2.05 -36.60 -1.05
CA LEU A 261 -2.26 -35.16 -1.21
C LEU A 261 -3.11 -34.90 -2.46
N SER A 262 -4.07 -33.98 -2.35
CA SER A 262 -4.76 -33.40 -3.52
C SER A 262 -3.80 -32.47 -4.27
N ALA A 263 -4.19 -31.97 -5.45
CA ALA A 263 -3.36 -31.00 -6.19
C ALA A 263 -3.03 -29.74 -5.35
N LEU A 264 -3.97 -29.32 -4.51
CA LEU A 264 -3.75 -28.22 -3.57
C LEU A 264 -2.79 -28.61 -2.44
N GLY A 265 -2.96 -29.82 -1.87
CA GLY A 265 -2.04 -30.33 -0.86
C GLY A 265 -0.62 -30.52 -1.37
N GLU A 266 -0.45 -30.98 -2.61
CA GLU A 266 0.85 -31.08 -3.28
C GLU A 266 1.47 -29.69 -3.44
N LEU A 267 0.70 -28.70 -3.90
CA LEU A 267 1.19 -27.32 -4.04
C LEU A 267 1.65 -26.73 -2.70
N ILE A 268 0.86 -26.91 -1.63
CA ILE A 268 1.22 -26.47 -0.28
C ILE A 268 2.48 -27.19 0.20
N SER A 269 2.53 -28.52 0.06
CA SER A 269 3.68 -29.32 0.47
C SER A 269 4.96 -28.85 -0.21
N VAL A 270 4.95 -28.72 -1.55
CA VAL A 270 6.11 -28.29 -2.33
C VAL A 270 6.53 -26.87 -1.96
N ALA A 271 5.58 -25.94 -1.73
CA ALA A 271 5.94 -24.60 -1.30
C ALA A 271 6.65 -24.60 0.07
N LEU A 272 6.20 -25.42 1.02
CA LEU A 272 6.82 -25.52 2.34
C LEU A 272 8.24 -26.13 2.28
N THR A 273 8.46 -27.13 1.43
CA THR A 273 9.73 -27.87 1.36
C THR A 273 10.75 -27.28 0.38
N GLU A 274 10.29 -26.74 -0.75
CA GLU A 274 11.12 -26.39 -1.91
C GLU A 274 11.12 -24.88 -2.24
N SER A 275 10.44 -24.03 -1.47
CA SER A 275 10.47 -22.58 -1.70
C SER A 275 11.88 -22.00 -1.65
N VAL A 276 12.20 -21.20 -2.66
CA VAL A 276 13.49 -20.49 -2.79
C VAL A 276 13.48 -19.17 -2.03
N VAL A 277 12.30 -18.55 -1.92
CA VAL A 277 12.07 -17.29 -1.21
C VAL A 277 11.03 -17.51 -0.13
N ARG A 278 11.38 -17.07 1.08
CA ARG A 278 10.50 -17.06 2.24
C ARG A 278 10.43 -15.65 2.80
N VAL A 279 9.21 -15.18 2.99
CA VAL A 279 8.97 -13.88 3.62
C VAL A 279 8.25 -14.13 4.94
N ARG A 280 8.69 -13.46 5.99
CA ARG A 280 8.05 -13.48 7.30
C ARG A 280 7.78 -12.06 7.75
N LEU A 281 6.56 -11.80 8.18
CA LEU A 281 6.24 -10.63 8.99
C LEU A 281 5.97 -11.12 10.41
N THR A 282 6.63 -10.51 11.39
CA THR A 282 6.39 -10.77 12.81
C THR A 282 5.81 -9.51 13.43
N GLY A 283 4.71 -9.64 14.14
CA GLY A 283 3.92 -8.53 14.67
C GLY A 283 3.69 -8.69 16.16
N ARG A 284 3.46 -7.58 16.85
CA ARG A 284 3.15 -7.54 18.28
C ARG A 284 2.08 -6.50 18.56
N PHE A 285 1.13 -6.88 19.41
CA PHE A 285 0.11 -6.01 19.98
C PHE A 285 -0.08 -6.36 21.46
N GLY A 286 0.23 -5.42 22.37
CA GLY A 286 0.29 -5.71 23.80
C GLY A 286 1.27 -6.84 24.11
N ASP A 287 0.79 -7.87 24.80
CA ASP A 287 1.58 -9.06 25.16
C ASP A 287 1.56 -10.17 24.11
N GLY A 288 0.78 -10.02 23.03
CA GLY A 288 0.61 -11.05 22.01
C GLY A 288 1.50 -10.84 20.79
N GLU A 289 2.25 -11.88 20.42
CA GLU A 289 2.93 -11.97 19.12
C GLU A 289 2.00 -12.54 18.05
N THR A 290 2.33 -12.25 16.80
CA THR A 290 1.66 -12.83 15.65
C THR A 290 2.57 -12.91 14.42
N MET A 291 2.25 -13.80 13.48
CA MET A 291 3.06 -14.00 12.29
C MET A 291 2.23 -14.12 11.00
N LEU A 292 2.82 -13.63 9.91
CA LEU A 292 2.48 -13.99 8.54
C LEU A 292 3.71 -14.59 7.87
N GLN A 293 3.57 -15.75 7.26
CA GLN A 293 4.64 -16.43 6.54
C GLN A 293 4.23 -16.71 5.10
N ILE A 294 5.11 -16.42 4.16
CA ILE A 294 4.89 -16.60 2.72
C ILE A 294 6.01 -17.47 2.16
N PHE A 295 5.63 -18.44 1.35
CA PHE A 295 6.53 -19.34 0.63
C PHE A 295 6.30 -19.16 -0.87
N VAL A 296 7.29 -18.64 -1.59
CA VAL A 296 7.18 -18.38 -3.03
C VAL A 296 7.63 -19.61 -3.81
N LEU A 297 6.81 -20.04 -4.76
CA LEU A 297 7.03 -21.18 -5.64
C LEU A 297 6.61 -20.84 -7.08
N GLY A 298 7.57 -20.44 -7.91
CA GLY A 298 7.30 -20.03 -9.29
C GLY A 298 6.34 -18.82 -9.34
N PRO A 299 5.23 -18.88 -10.09
CA PRO A 299 4.26 -17.78 -10.17
C PRO A 299 3.26 -17.75 -9.01
N TRP A 300 3.33 -18.70 -8.08
CA TRP A 300 2.43 -18.84 -6.94
C TRP A 300 3.16 -18.62 -5.61
N ALA A 301 2.39 -18.30 -4.58
CA ALA A 301 2.84 -18.22 -3.21
C ALA A 301 1.82 -18.87 -2.27
N VAL A 302 2.33 -19.55 -1.25
CA VAL A 302 1.52 -20.05 -0.13
C VAL A 302 1.69 -19.10 1.03
N VAL A 303 0.59 -18.52 1.50
CA VAL A 303 0.55 -17.63 2.66
C VAL A 303 -0.06 -18.40 3.82
N ALA A 304 0.59 -18.38 4.97
CA ALA A 304 0.05 -18.85 6.24
C ALA A 304 0.04 -17.66 7.21
N ALA A 305 -1.14 -17.19 7.57
CA ALA A 305 -1.30 -15.98 8.36
C ALA A 305 -2.10 -16.23 9.65
N GLU A 306 -1.58 -15.69 10.74
CA GLU A 306 -2.33 -15.45 11.96
C GLU A 306 -3.03 -14.07 11.89
N GLN A 307 -3.73 -13.71 12.98
CA GLN A 307 -4.43 -12.43 13.10
C GLN A 307 -3.47 -11.24 12.98
N GLY A 308 -3.58 -10.49 11.87
CA GLY A 308 -2.87 -9.22 11.68
C GLY A 308 -3.56 -8.04 12.37
N TYR A 309 -3.25 -6.84 11.87
CA TYR A 309 -3.72 -5.56 12.41
C TYR A 309 -5.25 -5.45 12.54
N GLY A 310 -6.01 -5.77 11.49
CA GLY A 310 -7.48 -5.63 11.48
C GLY A 310 -8.16 -6.37 12.64
N PRO A 311 -7.99 -7.69 12.77
CA PRO A 311 -8.58 -8.43 13.89
C PRO A 311 -8.03 -8.02 15.27
N ARG A 312 -6.72 -7.81 15.41
CA ARG A 312 -6.10 -7.56 16.73
C ARG A 312 -6.35 -6.16 17.27
N VAL A 313 -6.34 -5.15 16.40
CA VAL A 313 -6.39 -3.74 16.80
C VAL A 313 -7.77 -3.16 16.56
N LEU A 314 -8.36 -3.44 15.40
CA LEU A 314 -9.65 -2.88 14.99
C LEU A 314 -10.83 -3.76 15.41
N ASN A 315 -10.59 -4.89 16.07
CA ASN A 315 -11.60 -5.89 16.44
C ASN A 315 -12.43 -6.36 15.24
N GLN A 316 -11.80 -6.48 14.06
CA GLN A 316 -12.46 -7.00 12.88
C GLN A 316 -12.69 -8.51 13.00
N PRO A 317 -13.72 -9.06 12.35
CA PRO A 317 -14.00 -10.49 12.40
C PRO A 317 -12.82 -11.35 11.94
N TRP A 318 -12.51 -12.40 12.72
CA TRP A 318 -11.60 -13.48 12.38
C TRP A 318 -12.37 -14.80 12.49
N HIS A 319 -12.50 -15.55 11.39
CA HIS A 319 -13.35 -16.73 11.34
C HIS A 319 -12.59 -17.93 10.79
N PRO A 320 -12.41 -19.02 11.56
CA PRO A 320 -12.92 -19.25 12.91
C PRO A 320 -12.21 -18.36 13.95
N ASP A 321 -12.90 -18.07 15.04
CA ASP A 321 -12.36 -17.34 16.20
C ASP A 321 -11.45 -18.27 17.05
N ASP A 322 -10.52 -18.93 16.37
CA ASP A 322 -9.56 -19.86 16.94
C ASP A 322 -8.15 -19.35 16.61
N PRO A 323 -7.44 -18.76 17.59
CA PRO A 323 -6.12 -18.17 17.37
C PRO A 323 -5.04 -19.23 17.08
N ALA A 324 -5.31 -20.53 17.27
CA ALA A 324 -4.37 -21.60 16.95
C ALA A 324 -4.40 -22.01 15.46
N ARG A 325 -5.30 -21.42 14.66
CA ARG A 325 -5.46 -21.72 13.24
C ARG A 325 -4.84 -20.65 12.37
N PHE A 326 -4.13 -21.10 11.35
CA PHE A 326 -3.63 -20.25 10.27
C PHE A 326 -4.71 -20.11 9.20
N ASN A 327 -4.84 -18.90 8.67
CA ASN A 327 -5.47 -18.64 7.38
C ASN A 327 -4.45 -18.97 6.29
N VAL A 328 -4.66 -20.09 5.60
CA VAL A 328 -3.78 -20.56 4.52
C VAL A 328 -4.38 -20.20 3.17
N GLN A 329 -3.62 -19.48 2.36
CA GLN A 329 -4.02 -19.04 1.02
C GLN A 329 -2.98 -19.44 -0.01
N VAL A 330 -3.45 -19.77 -1.21
CA VAL A 330 -2.62 -19.88 -2.40
C VAL A 330 -2.92 -18.68 -3.27
N LEU A 331 -1.93 -17.82 -3.46
CA LEU A 331 -2.06 -16.56 -4.19
C LEU A 331 -1.09 -16.53 -5.37
N PRO A 332 -1.41 -15.85 -6.48
CA PRO A 332 -0.39 -15.41 -7.42
C PRO A 332 0.66 -14.55 -6.70
N VAL A 333 1.92 -14.62 -7.11
CA VAL A 333 3.00 -13.79 -6.53
C VAL A 333 2.66 -12.30 -6.58
N THR A 334 1.95 -11.87 -7.62
CA THR A 334 1.49 -10.48 -7.80
C THR A 334 0.50 -9.98 -6.74
N GLU A 335 -0.07 -10.87 -5.92
CA GLU A 335 -0.99 -10.52 -4.83
C GLU A 335 -0.34 -10.55 -3.45
N VAL A 336 0.89 -11.04 -3.33
CA VAL A 336 1.59 -11.22 -2.05
C VAL A 336 1.78 -9.90 -1.32
N THR A 337 2.25 -8.86 -2.01
CA THR A 337 2.43 -7.52 -1.46
C THR A 337 1.11 -6.96 -0.89
N SER A 338 -0.01 -7.19 -1.58
CA SER A 338 -1.33 -6.80 -1.07
C SER A 338 -1.70 -7.55 0.22
N ALA A 339 -1.41 -8.85 0.31
CA ALA A 339 -1.63 -9.63 1.53
C ALA A 339 -0.78 -9.11 2.72
N MET A 340 0.48 -8.76 2.46
CA MET A 340 1.38 -8.20 3.47
C MET A 340 0.88 -6.84 4.00
N LEU A 341 0.47 -5.93 3.11
CA LEU A 341 -0.09 -4.62 3.49
C LEU A 341 -1.32 -4.78 4.40
N ARG A 342 -2.26 -5.65 4.01
CA ARG A 342 -3.50 -5.93 4.77
C ARG A 342 -3.19 -6.44 6.17
N TRP A 343 -2.24 -7.38 6.29
CA TRP A 343 -1.86 -7.95 7.57
C TRP A 343 -1.15 -6.93 8.47
N ALA A 344 -0.24 -6.13 7.90
CA ALA A 344 0.47 -5.06 8.60
C ALA A 344 -0.44 -3.89 9.02
N GLY A 345 -1.61 -3.78 8.39
CA GLY A 345 -2.48 -2.62 8.51
C GLY A 345 -1.93 -1.40 7.77
N ALA A 346 -1.07 -1.58 6.76
CA ALA A 346 -0.55 -0.51 5.94
C ALA A 346 -1.65 -0.01 4.98
N GLY A 347 -2.16 1.18 5.27
CA GLY A 347 -3.21 1.86 4.52
C GLY A 347 -3.10 3.39 4.66
N PRO A 348 -4.03 4.15 4.08
CA PRO A 348 -3.92 5.60 3.99
C PRO A 348 -4.02 6.26 5.37
N ALA A 349 -3.09 7.16 5.66
CA ALA A 349 -3.05 7.98 6.86
C ALA A 349 -2.17 9.22 6.61
N TRP A 350 -2.45 10.30 7.33
CA TRP A 350 -1.56 11.46 7.37
C TRP A 350 -0.44 11.19 8.37
N ASN A 351 0.71 10.70 7.88
CA ASN A 351 1.88 10.45 8.71
C ASN A 351 2.54 11.79 9.05
N LEU A 352 2.36 12.25 10.27
CA LEU A 352 2.83 13.57 10.70
C LEU A 352 4.20 13.46 11.38
N HIS A 353 5.02 14.50 11.21
CA HIS A 353 6.26 14.61 11.96
C HIS A 353 5.98 14.78 13.46
N LEU A 354 6.60 13.93 14.28
CA LEU A 354 6.49 14.00 15.73
C LEU A 354 7.28 15.20 16.26
N GLU A 355 6.72 15.94 17.22
CA GLU A 355 7.47 16.94 17.98
C GLU A 355 8.58 16.28 18.82
N VAL A 356 8.38 15.03 19.24
CA VAL A 356 9.37 14.23 19.98
C VAL A 356 9.63 12.91 19.22
N PRO A 357 10.51 12.92 18.20
CA PRO A 357 10.75 11.74 17.37
C PRO A 357 11.73 10.74 18.00
N PHE A 358 12.55 11.18 18.97
CA PHE A 358 13.47 10.32 19.71
C PHE A 358 12.84 9.93 21.06
N ILE A 359 12.68 8.63 21.27
CA ILE A 359 11.99 8.05 22.42
C ILE A 359 12.98 7.18 23.20
N PRO A 360 13.10 7.37 24.53
CA PRO A 360 13.88 6.47 25.37
C PRO A 360 13.42 5.02 25.20
N ILE A 361 14.35 4.10 24.97
CA ILE A 361 14.05 2.66 24.75
C ILE A 361 13.09 2.09 25.82
N PRO A 362 13.27 2.36 27.13
CA PRO A 362 12.34 1.85 28.14
C PRO A 362 10.90 2.34 27.96
N LEU A 363 10.72 3.60 27.56
CA LEU A 363 9.41 4.21 27.34
C LEU A 363 8.75 3.65 26.07
N PHE A 364 9.55 3.42 25.02
CA PHE A 364 9.09 2.78 23.80
C PHE A 364 8.60 1.35 24.06
N GLU A 365 9.37 0.53 24.80
CA GLU A 365 8.97 -0.84 25.17
C GLU A 365 7.73 -0.86 26.08
N GLU A 366 7.63 0.07 27.03
CA GLU A 366 6.42 0.23 27.85
C GLU A 366 5.20 0.54 26.97
N ARG A 367 5.37 1.43 25.98
CA ARG A 367 4.31 1.77 25.04
C ARG A 367 3.90 0.62 24.12
N LEU A 368 4.85 -0.21 23.69
CA LEU A 368 4.53 -1.44 22.95
C LEU A 368 3.75 -2.46 23.79
N GLY A 369 3.96 -2.46 25.11
CA GLY A 369 3.20 -3.30 26.06
C GLY A 369 1.77 -2.81 26.31
N GLY A 370 1.45 -1.55 26.02
CA GLY A 370 0.11 -1.00 26.23
C GLY A 370 0.12 0.51 26.48
N GLU A 371 -0.71 0.97 27.41
CA GLU A 371 -0.71 2.38 27.82
C GLU A 371 0.61 2.74 28.50
N ALA A 372 1.21 3.87 28.10
CA ALA A 372 2.43 4.41 28.69
C ALA A 372 2.32 5.93 28.86
N PRO A 373 3.08 6.55 29.78
CA PRO A 373 3.12 8.00 29.91
C PRO A 373 3.51 8.69 28.60
N LEU A 374 2.98 9.89 28.36
CA LEU A 374 3.41 10.70 27.21
C LEU A 374 4.90 11.07 27.34
N PRO A 375 5.66 11.07 26.24
CA PRO A 375 7.03 11.58 26.22
C PRO A 375 7.08 13.04 26.68
N GLU A 376 8.17 13.41 27.36
CA GLU A 376 8.39 14.81 27.73
C GLU A 376 8.50 15.69 26.48
N GLY A 377 7.80 16.82 26.46
CA GLY A 377 7.75 17.71 25.30
C GLY A 377 6.75 17.31 24.21
N ALA A 378 5.95 16.26 24.43
CA ALA A 378 4.92 15.85 23.47
C ALA A 378 3.93 16.99 23.18
N GLY A 379 3.84 17.35 21.90
CA GLY A 379 2.82 18.27 21.39
C GLY A 379 1.54 17.53 20.97
N PRO A 380 0.60 18.22 20.30
CA PRO A 380 -0.65 17.64 19.83
C PRO A 380 -0.47 16.42 18.90
N VAL A 381 0.55 16.44 18.02
CA VAL A 381 0.77 15.34 17.05
C VAL A 381 1.30 14.11 17.77
N THR A 382 2.38 14.26 18.54
CA THR A 382 2.94 13.19 19.37
C THR A 382 1.88 12.65 20.31
N GLY A 383 1.08 13.52 20.92
CA GLY A 383 -0.05 13.12 21.78
C GLY A 383 -1.07 12.24 21.07
N ALA A 384 -1.49 12.59 19.85
CA ALA A 384 -2.43 11.82 19.07
C ALA A 384 -1.86 10.45 18.64
N VAL A 385 -0.59 10.40 18.23
CA VAL A 385 0.12 9.16 17.89
C VAL A 385 0.25 8.25 19.12
N TRP A 386 0.56 8.82 20.27
CA TRP A 386 0.74 8.08 21.52
C TRP A 386 -0.55 7.47 22.05
N GLN A 387 -1.69 8.12 21.81
CA GLN A 387 -3.01 7.65 22.27
C GLN A 387 -3.58 6.50 21.42
N ASN A 388 -3.11 6.33 20.18
CA ASN A 388 -3.57 5.25 19.32
C ASN A 388 -2.97 3.89 19.71
N PRO A 389 -3.70 2.77 19.58
CA PRO A 389 -3.12 1.44 19.78
C PRO A 389 -1.96 1.20 18.80
N TRP A 390 -0.82 0.74 19.30
CA TRP A 390 0.37 0.48 18.49
C TRP A 390 0.47 -0.99 18.10
N PHE A 391 0.55 -1.24 16.80
CA PHE A 391 0.90 -2.55 16.25
C PHE A 391 2.30 -2.47 15.65
N SER A 392 3.29 -3.03 16.35
CA SER A 392 4.66 -3.09 15.83
C SER A 392 4.84 -4.34 15.00
N TRP A 393 5.54 -4.23 13.88
CA TRP A 393 5.86 -5.38 13.05
C TRP A 393 7.24 -5.25 12.39
N GLY A 394 7.82 -6.38 12.02
CA GLY A 394 9.08 -6.48 11.30
C GLY A 394 8.97 -7.35 10.06
N LEU A 395 9.67 -6.97 8.99
CA LEU A 395 9.81 -7.75 7.76
C LEU A 395 11.14 -8.49 7.74
N ASP A 396 11.07 -9.79 7.47
CA ASP A 396 12.21 -10.66 7.22
C ASP A 396 12.06 -11.34 5.86
N VAL A 397 13.11 -11.30 5.05
CA VAL A 397 13.16 -12.01 3.77
C VAL A 397 14.38 -12.91 3.76
N GLU A 398 14.14 -14.19 3.45
CA GLU A 398 15.15 -15.23 3.32
C GLU A 398 15.17 -15.75 1.88
N THR A 399 16.36 -15.74 1.28
CA THR A 399 16.61 -16.28 -0.06
C THR A 399 17.82 -17.19 -0.01
N ASN A 400 17.67 -18.46 -0.41
CA ASN A 400 18.77 -19.43 -0.38
C ASN A 400 19.50 -19.54 0.98
N GLY A 401 18.79 -19.27 2.09
CA GLY A 401 19.36 -19.27 3.45
C GLY A 401 20.10 -17.99 3.86
N GLU A 402 20.19 -16.99 2.98
CA GLU A 402 20.66 -15.64 3.33
C GLU A 402 19.49 -14.79 3.80
N ARG A 403 19.66 -14.08 4.91
CA ARG A 403 18.65 -13.19 5.51
C ARG A 403 19.04 -11.74 5.29
N VAL A 404 18.09 -10.94 4.82
CA VAL A 404 18.21 -9.47 4.78
C VAL A 404 17.91 -8.91 6.17
N ASP A 405 18.61 -7.85 6.57
CA ASP A 405 18.38 -7.20 7.86
C ASP A 405 16.91 -6.79 8.02
N PRO A 406 16.28 -7.09 9.17
CA PRO A 406 14.87 -6.83 9.35
C PRO A 406 14.56 -5.34 9.40
N ILE A 407 13.43 -4.99 8.80
CA ILE A 407 12.91 -3.62 8.79
C ILE A 407 11.70 -3.57 9.71
N HIS A 408 11.70 -2.63 10.65
CA HIS A 408 10.70 -2.55 11.71
C HIS A 408 9.86 -1.29 11.61
N TYR A 409 8.57 -1.45 11.90
CA TYR A 409 7.57 -0.40 11.85
C TYR A 409 6.66 -0.45 13.06
N VAL A 410 6.05 0.69 13.39
CA VAL A 410 4.86 0.80 14.22
C VAL A 410 3.73 1.38 13.37
N ASN A 411 2.59 0.70 13.37
CA ASN A 411 1.31 1.27 12.96
C ASN A 411 0.63 1.88 14.19
N ALA A 412 0.45 3.20 14.18
CA ALA A 412 -0.20 3.98 15.23
C ALA A 412 -1.64 4.36 14.85
N GLY A 413 -2.39 3.43 14.27
CA GLY A 413 -3.81 3.60 14.06
C GLY A 413 -4.15 4.59 12.95
N ASP A 414 -5.01 5.55 13.27
CA ASP A 414 -5.38 6.63 12.35
C ASP A 414 -4.24 7.63 12.07
N ARG A 415 -3.12 7.52 12.81
CA ARG A 415 -1.90 8.34 12.60
C ARG A 415 -0.84 7.67 11.73
N GLY A 416 -1.15 6.49 11.20
CA GLY A 416 -0.35 5.83 10.18
C GLY A 416 0.92 5.14 10.70
N HIS A 417 1.94 5.04 9.84
CA HIS A 417 3.13 4.22 10.08
C HIS A 417 4.35 5.05 10.39
N TYR A 418 5.19 4.49 11.26
CA TYR A 418 6.49 5.03 11.61
C TYR A 418 7.53 3.92 11.51
N ARG A 419 8.58 4.15 10.73
CA ARG A 419 9.75 3.28 10.71
C ARG A 419 10.52 3.45 12.02
N ILE A 420 10.91 2.32 12.60
CA ILE A 420 11.70 2.26 13.82
C ILE A 420 13.18 2.26 13.43
N GLY A 421 13.93 3.22 13.95
CA GLY A 421 15.38 3.28 13.89
C GLY A 421 16.01 3.34 15.28
N LEU A 422 17.29 2.99 15.38
CA LEU A 422 18.11 3.29 16.55
C LEU A 422 19.05 4.44 16.20
N ALA A 423 19.06 5.48 17.02
CA ALA A 423 19.91 6.65 16.81
C ALA A 423 20.34 7.26 18.15
N ASP A 424 21.50 7.91 18.16
CA ASP A 424 21.90 8.73 19.30
C ASP A 424 21.08 10.03 19.28
N ASN A 425 20.42 10.34 20.39
CA ASN A 425 19.69 11.60 20.52
C ASN A 425 20.68 12.77 20.45
N PRO A 426 20.48 13.74 19.53
CA PRO A 426 21.45 14.82 19.30
C PRO A 426 21.60 15.78 20.50
N VAL A 427 20.63 15.79 21.42
CA VAL A 427 20.61 16.64 22.62
C VAL A 427 21.23 15.91 23.81
N THR A 428 20.90 14.64 24.03
CA THR A 428 21.32 13.89 25.24
C THR A 428 22.53 12.98 25.00
N GLY A 429 22.81 12.61 23.75
CA GLY A 429 23.84 11.65 23.36
C GLY A 429 23.52 10.20 23.76
N ALA A 430 22.29 9.91 24.19
CA ALA A 430 21.85 8.57 24.55
C ALA A 430 21.29 7.82 23.33
N GLY A 431 21.50 6.50 23.27
CA GLY A 431 20.86 5.65 22.26
C GLY A 431 19.35 5.57 22.51
N GLU A 432 18.57 6.05 21.55
CA GLU A 432 17.12 6.15 21.61
C GLU A 432 16.47 5.52 20.37
N VAL A 433 15.18 5.25 20.48
CA VAL A 433 14.35 4.82 19.35
C VAL A 433 13.93 6.06 18.57
N LEU A 434 14.25 6.10 17.28
CA LEU A 434 13.79 7.11 16.35
C LEU A 434 12.54 6.60 15.62
N LEU A 435 11.46 7.36 15.66
CA LEU A 435 10.26 7.12 14.84
C LEU A 435 10.23 8.08 13.66
N LEU A 436 10.37 7.52 12.46
CA LEU A 436 10.31 8.27 11.20
C LEU A 436 8.94 8.05 10.53
N PRO A 437 8.12 9.08 10.30
CA PRO A 437 6.86 8.90 9.59
C PRO A 437 7.11 8.25 8.23
N THR A 438 6.30 7.27 7.85
CA THR A 438 6.46 6.51 6.61
C THR A 438 5.12 6.26 5.96
N ASP A 439 4.97 6.67 4.70
CA ASP A 439 3.74 6.45 3.95
C ASP A 439 3.56 4.99 3.53
N SER A 440 2.31 4.56 3.43
CA SER A 440 1.97 3.18 3.05
C SER A 440 2.34 2.87 1.60
N GLY A 441 2.49 3.90 0.75
CA GLY A 441 3.01 3.75 -0.60
C GLY A 441 4.48 3.34 -0.59
N PHE A 442 5.31 3.93 0.28
CA PHE A 442 6.70 3.53 0.50
C PHE A 442 6.79 2.11 1.05
N ILE A 443 5.96 1.75 2.04
CA ILE A 443 5.91 0.38 2.57
C ILE A 443 5.54 -0.61 1.45
N SER A 444 4.55 -0.30 0.61
CA SER A 444 4.17 -1.12 -0.54
C SER A 444 5.33 -1.31 -1.52
N ARG A 445 6.04 -0.23 -1.86
CA ARG A 445 7.21 -0.28 -2.75
C ARG A 445 8.35 -1.08 -2.12
N GLN A 446 8.57 -0.98 -0.81
CA GLN A 446 9.60 -1.73 -0.10
C GLN A 446 9.29 -3.23 -0.04
N PHE A 447 8.03 -3.62 0.20
CA PHE A 447 7.60 -5.01 0.11
C PHE A 447 7.82 -5.58 -1.29
N GLU A 448 7.40 -4.84 -2.32
CA GLU A 448 7.57 -5.26 -3.71
C GLU A 448 9.06 -5.36 -4.09
N ASP A 449 9.87 -4.38 -3.72
CA ASP A 449 11.31 -4.39 -3.98
C ASP A 449 12.01 -5.57 -3.30
N SER A 450 11.67 -5.84 -2.02
CA SER A 450 12.24 -6.96 -1.26
C SER A 450 11.85 -8.31 -1.85
N LEU A 451 10.59 -8.46 -2.25
CA LEU A 451 10.08 -9.69 -2.89
C LEU A 451 10.75 -9.93 -4.24
N GLN A 452 10.83 -8.92 -5.10
CA GLN A 452 11.50 -9.02 -6.39
C GLN A 452 13.01 -9.23 -6.26
N ALA A 453 13.65 -8.54 -5.32
CA ALA A 453 15.06 -8.70 -5.03
C ALA A 453 15.40 -10.15 -4.70
N ALA A 454 14.59 -10.76 -3.84
CA ALA A 454 14.68 -12.16 -3.47
C ALA A 454 14.42 -13.10 -4.66
N ILE A 455 13.35 -12.89 -5.43
CA ILE A 455 12.98 -13.74 -6.57
C ILE A 455 14.07 -13.71 -7.67
N PHE A 456 14.61 -12.53 -7.97
CA PHE A 456 15.55 -12.35 -9.07
C PHE A 456 17.02 -12.40 -8.65
N GLY A 457 17.31 -12.57 -7.36
CA GLY A 457 18.69 -12.62 -6.84
C GLY A 457 19.46 -11.31 -7.04
N ARG A 458 18.79 -10.17 -6.85
CA ARG A 458 19.40 -8.83 -6.90
C ARG A 458 19.39 -8.18 -5.51
N PRO A 459 20.24 -7.18 -5.24
CA PRO A 459 20.13 -6.37 -4.04
C PRO A 459 18.79 -5.60 -3.99
N THR A 460 18.32 -5.32 -2.78
CA THR A 460 17.27 -4.33 -2.55
C THR A 460 17.80 -2.93 -2.88
N VAL A 461 16.90 -2.08 -3.37
CA VAL A 461 17.15 -0.68 -3.70
C VAL A 461 16.54 0.23 -2.64
N LEU A 462 15.43 -0.19 -2.04
CA LEU A 462 14.72 0.53 -0.98
C LEU A 462 15.06 -0.10 0.38
N SER A 463 15.88 0.59 1.19
CA SER A 463 16.30 0.14 2.52
C SER A 463 15.62 0.91 3.64
#